data_AF-A0AAV1UMW1-F1
#
_entry.id   AF-A0AAV1UMW1-F1
#
_cell.length_a   1.000
_cell.length_b   1.000
_cell.length_c   1.000
_cell.angle_alpha   90.00
_cell.angle_beta   90.00
_cell.angle_gamma   90.00
#
_symmetry.space_group_name_H-M   'P 1'
#
loop_
_entity.id
_entity.type
_entity.pdbx_description
1 polymer ?
#
loop_
_entity_poly.entity_id
_entity_poly.type
_entity_poly.pdbx_seq_one_letter_code
_entity_poly.pdbx_strand_id
1 'polypeptide(L)'
;MSVIMGEPAISGMLESLSRDQQHATIIKFLPGELAVERPKIAWLQQQGSHQSMGVPTHMRRPENLRIDISRSKETDEDSFLRWFVELDDAIRARHIEGDEMQVTFALSNLTGRAKTWALGLKLHDPNVFELLEVLKSRLKETFEPPRAESRARSALLTLKQGKRDVHAYA
;
A
#
# COMPACT_ATOMS: atom_id res chain seq x y z
N MET A 1 0.67 26.85 27.88
CA MET A 1 1.54 25.85 28.49
C MET A 1 1.17 24.50 27.91
N SER A 2 1.94 24.01 26.93
CA SER A 2 1.68 22.74 26.23
C SER A 2 2.22 21.61 27.09
N VAL A 3 1.36 20.75 27.63
CA VAL A 3 1.78 19.52 28.30
C VAL A 3 1.95 18.48 27.21
N ILE A 4 3.17 18.39 26.67
CA ILE A 4 3.60 17.25 25.85
C ILE A 4 3.68 16.07 26.83
N MET A 5 2.63 15.23 26.85
CA MET A 5 2.67 13.98 27.59
C MET A 5 3.69 13.06 26.92
N GLY A 6 4.92 13.09 27.42
CA GLY A 6 5.96 12.18 26.95
C GLY A 6 5.59 10.72 27.19
N GLU A 7 6.23 9.82 26.44
CA GLU A 7 6.20 8.36 26.59
C GLU A 7 6.07 7.80 28.04
N PRO A 8 6.77 8.33 29.05
CA PRO A 8 6.62 7.82 30.43
C PRO A 8 5.23 8.08 31.02
N ALA A 9 4.52 9.11 30.57
CA ALA A 9 3.18 9.43 31.05
C ALA A 9 2.10 8.55 30.39
N ILE A 10 2.34 8.11 29.15
CA ILE A 10 1.51 7.13 28.44
C ILE A 10 1.66 5.75 29.08
N SER A 11 2.89 5.37 29.47
CA SER A 11 3.16 4.10 30.16
C SER A 11 2.49 4.05 31.54
N GLY A 12 2.58 5.14 32.33
CA GLY A 12 1.89 5.22 33.62
C GLY A 12 0.35 5.21 33.52
N MET A 13 -0.21 5.74 32.42
CA MET A 13 -1.65 5.66 32.14
C MET A 13 -2.10 4.23 31.79
N LEU A 14 -1.26 3.47 31.08
CA LEU A 14 -1.57 2.09 30.67
C LEU A 14 -1.45 1.10 31.83
N GLU A 15 -0.59 1.38 32.81
CA GLU A 15 -0.37 0.54 33.99
C GLU A 15 -1.39 0.78 35.13
N SER A 16 -1.96 2.00 35.24
CA SER A 16 -2.79 2.39 36.39
C SER A 16 -4.31 2.45 36.13
N LEU A 17 -4.75 2.59 34.88
CA LEU A 17 -6.17 2.75 34.54
C LEU A 17 -6.77 1.47 33.97
N SER A 18 -8.04 1.20 34.30
CA SER A 18 -8.77 0.09 33.68
C SER A 18 -8.98 0.36 32.18
N ARG A 19 -9.14 -0.69 31.39
CA ARG A 19 -9.31 -0.61 29.93
C ARG A 19 -10.42 0.37 29.52
N ASP A 20 -11.52 0.43 30.26
CA ASP A 20 -12.63 1.35 29.97
C ASP A 20 -12.27 2.82 30.22
N GLN A 21 -11.45 3.09 31.24
CA GLN A 21 -10.96 4.44 31.55
C GLN A 21 -9.88 4.90 30.56
N GLN A 22 -9.06 3.99 30.05
CA GLN A 22 -8.12 4.26 28.96
C GLN A 22 -8.88 4.68 27.70
N HIS A 23 -9.93 3.93 27.34
CA HIS A 23 -10.78 4.25 26.19
C HIS A 23 -11.47 5.61 26.35
N ALA A 24 -12.00 5.91 27.53
CA ALA A 24 -12.64 7.21 27.80
C ALA A 24 -11.65 8.38 27.69
N THR A 25 -10.40 8.18 28.10
CA THR A 25 -9.33 9.19 28.01
C THR A 25 -8.91 9.43 26.56
N ILE A 26 -8.73 8.36 25.77
CA ILE A 26 -8.38 8.44 24.35
C ILE A 26 -9.46 9.19 23.55
N ILE A 27 -10.74 8.89 23.81
CA ILE A 27 -11.87 9.55 23.13
C ILE A 27 -11.90 11.06 23.41
N LYS A 28 -11.48 11.50 24.60
CA LYS A 28 -11.41 12.93 24.95
C LYS A 28 -10.18 13.61 24.39
N PHE A 29 -9.08 12.88 24.21
CA PHE A 29 -7.80 13.40 23.76
C PHE A 29 -7.76 13.61 22.23
N LEU A 30 -8.25 12.64 21.45
CA LEU A 30 -8.21 12.67 19.98
C LEU A 30 -8.80 13.94 19.33
N PRO A 31 -9.95 14.48 19.79
CA PRO A 31 -10.50 15.71 19.22
C PRO A 31 -9.63 16.95 19.49
N GLY A 32 -8.97 17.01 20.65
CA GLY A 32 -8.07 18.10 21.02
C GLY A 32 -6.80 18.10 20.18
N GLU A 33 -6.19 16.92 20.01
CA GLU A 33 -5.00 16.76 19.16
C GLU A 33 -5.31 17.04 17.68
N LEU A 34 -6.48 16.58 17.22
CA LEU A 34 -6.94 16.85 15.85
C LEU A 34 -7.23 18.35 15.63
N ALA A 35 -7.69 19.08 16.64
CA ALA A 35 -7.88 20.53 16.55
C ALA A 35 -6.55 21.30 16.52
N VAL A 36 -5.50 20.78 17.16
CA VAL A 36 -4.14 21.36 17.16
C VAL A 36 -3.44 21.14 15.81
N GLU A 37 -3.63 19.99 15.17
CA GLU A 37 -2.97 19.66 13.89
C GLU A 37 -3.74 20.14 12.65
N ARG A 38 -5.05 20.40 12.75
CA ARG A 38 -5.89 20.93 11.65
C ARG A 38 -5.35 22.21 10.98
N PRO A 39 -4.89 23.24 11.72
CA PRO A 39 -4.31 24.44 11.13
C PRO A 39 -3.03 24.16 10.33
N LYS A 40 -2.25 23.15 10.74
CA LYS A 40 -1.01 22.74 10.07
C LYS A 40 -1.29 22.04 8.75
N ILE A 41 -2.34 21.21 8.72
CA ILE A 41 -2.86 20.59 7.49
C ILE A 41 -3.43 21.67 6.53
N ALA A 42 -4.16 22.66 7.06
CA ALA A 42 -4.70 23.76 6.27
C ALA A 42 -3.59 24.62 5.64
N TRP A 43 -2.49 24.88 6.37
CA TRP A 43 -1.32 25.60 5.86
C TRP A 43 -0.62 24.87 4.70
N LEU A 44 -0.49 23.54 4.78
CA LEU A 44 0.08 22.73 3.70
C LEU A 44 -0.80 22.72 2.45
N GLN A 45 -2.12 22.78 2.62
CA GLN A 45 -3.06 22.85 1.51
C GLN A 45 -3.08 24.24 0.85
N GLN A 46 -2.86 25.31 1.62
CA GLN A 46 -2.83 26.68 1.09
C GLN A 46 -1.55 27.01 0.30
N GLN A 47 -0.40 26.42 0.65
CA GLN A 47 0.83 26.56 -0.14
C GLN A 47 0.72 25.93 -1.54
N GLY A 48 -0.19 24.98 -1.75
CA GLY A 48 -0.45 24.36 -3.06
C GLY A 48 -1.27 25.23 -4.03
N SER A 49 -1.87 26.34 -3.57
CA SER A 49 -2.83 27.14 -4.36
C SER A 49 -2.26 28.45 -4.92
N HIS A 50 -0.99 28.78 -4.66
CA HIS A 50 -0.33 29.97 -5.20
C HIS A 50 0.80 29.60 -6.17
N GLN A 51 0.45 28.99 -7.30
CA GLN A 51 1.27 28.97 -8.51
C GLN A 51 0.36 28.59 -9.70
N SER A 52 -0.44 29.56 -10.15
CA SER A 52 -1.15 29.48 -11.43
C SER A 52 -1.08 30.83 -12.12
N MET A 53 -0.06 31.02 -12.95
CA MET A 53 -0.05 32.00 -14.04
C MET A 53 0.78 31.41 -15.19
N GLY A 54 0.06 30.95 -16.23
CA GLY A 54 0.51 30.86 -17.62
C GLY A 54 1.32 29.64 -18.04
N VAL A 55 0.67 28.63 -18.65
CA VAL A 55 0.90 28.03 -19.99
C VAL A 55 -0.05 26.82 -20.10
N PRO A 56 -0.89 26.68 -21.14
CA PRO A 56 -1.73 25.51 -21.30
C PRO A 56 -0.89 24.37 -21.90
N THR A 57 -0.17 23.65 -21.05
CA THR A 57 0.30 22.31 -21.40
C THR A 57 -0.55 21.34 -20.62
N HIS A 58 -1.37 20.57 -21.33
CA HIS A 58 -2.11 19.43 -20.80
C HIS A 58 -1.11 18.32 -20.42
N MET A 59 -0.31 18.54 -19.36
CA MET A 59 0.36 17.47 -18.65
C MET A 59 -0.68 16.91 -17.69
N ARG A 60 -1.30 15.79 -18.07
CA ARG A 60 -2.05 14.98 -17.11
C ARG A 60 -1.10 14.73 -15.94
N ARG A 61 -1.47 15.22 -14.75
CA ARG A 61 -0.81 14.85 -13.50
C ARG A 61 -0.72 13.32 -13.50
N PRO A 62 0.46 12.70 -13.35
CA PRO A 62 0.56 11.25 -13.35
C PRO A 62 -0.35 10.74 -12.23
N GLU A 63 -1.35 9.95 -12.59
CA GLU A 63 -2.11 9.16 -11.62
C GLU A 63 -1.07 8.41 -10.77
N ASN A 64 -1.15 8.59 -9.47
CA ASN A 64 -0.25 7.94 -8.53
C ASN A 64 -0.43 6.44 -8.68
N LEU A 65 0.66 5.74 -9.00
CA LEU A 65 0.75 4.30 -9.23
C LEU A 65 0.48 3.53 -7.92
N ARG A 66 -0.73 3.62 -7.38
CA ARG A 66 -1.13 2.93 -6.16
C ARG A 66 -1.88 1.68 -6.54
N ILE A 67 -1.22 0.52 -6.45
CA ILE A 67 -1.88 -0.77 -6.69
C ILE A 67 -2.31 -1.39 -5.38
N ASP A 68 -3.61 -1.66 -5.27
CA ASP A 68 -4.24 -2.35 -4.15
C ASP A 68 -4.46 -3.82 -4.46
N ILE A 69 -3.70 -4.67 -3.77
CA ILE A 69 -3.64 -6.11 -3.99
C ILE A 69 -4.65 -6.85 -3.08
N SER A 70 -5.38 -6.11 -2.24
CA SER A 70 -6.54 -6.67 -1.51
C SER A 70 -7.75 -6.89 -2.44
N ARG A 71 -7.78 -6.22 -3.59
CA ARG A 71 -8.83 -6.36 -4.63
C ARG A 71 -8.26 -6.76 -6.00
N SER A 72 -7.14 -7.46 -6.05
CA SER A 72 -6.85 -8.23 -7.25
C SER A 72 -7.80 -9.42 -7.23
N LYS A 73 -8.94 -9.29 -7.91
CA LYS A 73 -9.69 -10.47 -8.39
C LYS A 73 -8.64 -11.34 -9.06
N GLU A 74 -8.66 -12.63 -8.75
CA GLU A 74 -7.64 -13.64 -9.07
C GLU A 74 -7.42 -13.87 -10.59
N THR A 75 -7.52 -12.84 -11.42
CA THR A 75 -7.65 -12.90 -12.88
C THR A 75 -6.73 -11.95 -13.64
N ASP A 76 -5.95 -11.07 -13.00
CA ASP A 76 -5.06 -10.17 -13.75
C ASP A 76 -3.58 -10.35 -13.38
N GLU A 77 -2.99 -11.44 -13.87
CA GLU A 77 -1.53 -11.50 -14.19
C GLU A 77 -1.09 -10.23 -14.94
N ASP A 78 -1.96 -9.75 -15.84
CA ASP A 78 -1.80 -8.54 -16.63
C ASP A 78 -1.69 -7.27 -15.77
N SER A 79 -2.22 -7.27 -14.54
CA SER A 79 -2.15 -6.12 -13.63
C SER A 79 -0.73 -5.92 -13.09
N PHE A 80 0.00 -6.99 -12.76
CA PHE A 80 1.38 -6.90 -12.28
C PHE A 80 2.34 -6.54 -13.41
N LEU A 81 2.20 -7.17 -14.58
CA LEU A 81 3.03 -6.87 -15.73
C LEU A 81 2.85 -5.42 -16.18
N ARG A 82 1.61 -4.93 -16.24
CA ARG A 82 1.32 -3.53 -16.52
C ARG A 82 1.92 -2.59 -15.47
N TRP A 83 1.83 -2.95 -14.19
CA TRP A 83 2.43 -2.15 -13.11
C TRP A 83 3.94 -2.01 -13.24
N PHE A 84 4.65 -3.09 -13.55
CA PHE A 84 6.10 -3.03 -13.72
C PHE A 84 6.50 -2.08 -14.85
N VAL A 85 5.77 -2.11 -15.97
CA VAL A 85 5.99 -1.18 -17.09
C VAL A 85 5.74 0.27 -16.65
N GLU A 86 4.61 0.54 -15.99
CA GLU A 86 4.29 1.89 -15.51
C GLU A 86 5.26 2.39 -14.43
N LEU A 87 5.79 1.49 -13.60
CA LEU A 87 6.82 1.79 -12.61
C LEU A 87 8.13 2.18 -13.29
N ASP A 88 8.56 1.42 -14.30
CA ASP A 88 9.78 1.70 -15.06
C ASP A 88 9.70 3.04 -15.80
N ASP A 89 8.54 3.32 -16.39
CA ASP A 89 8.27 4.62 -17.01
C ASP A 89 8.29 5.76 -15.97
N ALA A 90 7.72 5.55 -14.79
CA ALA A 90 7.72 6.53 -13.72
C ALA A 90 9.14 6.79 -13.16
N ILE A 91 9.95 5.75 -13.01
CA ILE A 91 11.37 5.85 -12.59
C ILE A 91 12.17 6.64 -13.62
N ARG A 92 11.98 6.34 -14.92
CA ARG A 92 12.64 7.04 -16.01
C ARG A 92 12.22 8.50 -16.11
N ALA A 93 10.92 8.77 -16.01
CA ALA A 93 10.37 10.13 -16.07
C ALA A 93 10.82 11.00 -14.88
N ARG A 94 11.10 10.38 -13.72
CA ARG A 94 11.59 11.05 -12.51
C ARG A 94 13.11 11.04 -12.38
N HIS A 95 13.82 10.41 -13.31
CA HIS A 95 15.27 10.30 -13.32
C HIS A 95 15.84 9.77 -12.00
N ILE A 96 15.26 8.67 -11.50
CA ILE A 96 15.70 8.03 -10.26
C ILE A 96 16.83 7.06 -10.59
N GLU A 97 18.08 7.45 -10.31
CA GLU A 97 19.28 6.73 -10.74
C GLU A 97 19.90 5.79 -9.68
N GLY A 98 19.38 5.77 -8.44
CA GLY A 98 19.90 4.91 -7.37
C GLY A 98 19.01 3.71 -7.07
N ASP A 99 19.59 2.52 -6.95
CA ASP A 99 18.86 1.26 -6.71
C ASP A 99 18.00 1.32 -5.43
N GLU A 100 18.58 1.83 -4.34
CA GLU A 100 17.85 2.02 -3.08
C GLU A 100 16.66 3.00 -3.25
N MET A 101 16.85 4.05 -4.03
CA MET A 101 15.83 5.07 -4.30
C MET A 101 14.72 4.50 -5.19
N GLN A 102 15.08 3.70 -6.19
CA GLN A 102 14.13 2.98 -7.05
C GLN A 102 13.30 1.97 -6.25
N VAL A 103 13.95 1.17 -5.40
CA VAL A 103 13.29 0.22 -4.51
C VAL A 103 12.36 0.94 -3.53
N THR A 104 12.83 2.01 -2.89
CA THR A 104 12.01 2.80 -1.94
C THR A 104 10.82 3.45 -2.65
N PHE A 105 11.04 3.97 -3.87
CA PHE A 105 9.97 4.49 -4.71
C PHE A 105 8.95 3.39 -5.05
N ALA A 106 9.40 2.22 -5.51
CA ALA A 106 8.54 1.08 -5.82
C ALA A 106 7.70 0.65 -4.60
N LEU A 107 8.32 0.51 -3.42
CA LEU A 107 7.65 0.17 -2.16
C LEU A 107 6.61 1.22 -1.75
N SER A 108 6.87 2.51 -2.02
CA SER A 108 5.93 3.59 -1.72
C SER A 108 4.63 3.51 -2.55
N ASN A 109 4.74 2.95 -3.75
CA ASN A 109 3.66 2.75 -4.73
C ASN A 109 2.85 1.46 -4.47
N LEU A 110 3.41 0.51 -3.72
CA LEU A 110 2.65 -0.66 -3.26
C LEU A 110 1.57 -0.25 -2.25
N THR A 111 0.42 -0.92 -2.29
CA THR A 111 -0.62 -0.82 -1.27
C THR A 111 -1.23 -2.20 -0.93
N GLY A 112 -2.02 -2.26 0.14
CA GLY A 112 -2.63 -3.50 0.61
C GLY A 112 -1.61 -4.58 0.98
N ARG A 113 -1.90 -5.82 0.58
CA ARG A 113 -1.15 -7.02 1.01
C ARG A 113 0.32 -7.02 0.60
N ALA A 114 0.68 -6.58 -0.62
CA ALA A 114 2.10 -6.59 -0.98
C ALA A 114 2.91 -5.53 -0.28
N LYS A 115 2.30 -4.39 0.11
CA LYS A 115 3.00 -3.41 0.93
C LYS A 115 3.34 -4.01 2.30
N THR A 116 2.35 -4.63 2.96
CA THR A 116 2.56 -5.30 4.24
C THR A 116 3.60 -6.42 4.14
N TRP A 117 3.51 -7.25 3.11
CA TRP A 117 4.48 -8.32 2.86
C TRP A 117 5.90 -7.78 2.64
N ALA A 118 6.07 -6.81 1.74
CA ALA A 118 7.38 -6.27 1.40
C ALA A 118 8.03 -5.52 2.57
N LEU A 119 7.24 -4.75 3.33
CA LEU A 119 7.72 -4.10 4.56
C LEU A 119 8.05 -5.12 5.66
N GLY A 120 7.29 -6.21 5.77
CA GLY A 120 7.60 -7.31 6.69
C GLY A 120 8.96 -7.94 6.38
N LEU A 121 9.26 -8.20 5.11
CA LEU A 121 10.57 -8.69 4.70
C LEU A 121 11.69 -7.68 5.02
N LYS A 122 11.47 -6.40 4.70
CA LYS A 122 12.45 -5.33 4.96
C LYS A 122 12.71 -5.09 6.45
N LEU A 123 11.73 -5.41 7.30
CA LEU A 123 11.89 -5.34 8.76
C LEU A 123 12.84 -6.43 9.29
N HIS A 124 12.81 -7.62 8.69
CA HIS A 124 13.70 -8.72 9.06
C HIS A 124 15.10 -8.55 8.49
N ASP A 125 15.19 -8.05 7.25
CA ASP A 125 16.45 -7.76 6.58
C ASP A 125 16.33 -6.44 5.80
N PRO A 126 17.00 -5.35 6.26
CA PRO A 126 16.96 -4.05 5.59
C PRO A 126 17.42 -4.08 4.13
N ASN A 127 18.29 -5.04 3.77
CA ASN A 127 18.90 -5.18 2.45
C ASN A 127 18.27 -6.29 1.61
N VAL A 128 17.11 -6.81 2.00
CA VAL A 128 16.40 -7.89 1.28
C VAL A 128 16.12 -7.57 -0.20
N PHE A 129 16.05 -6.28 -0.54
CA PHE A 129 15.87 -5.77 -1.90
C PHE A 129 17.05 -4.89 -2.29
N GLU A 130 18.17 -5.52 -2.68
CA GLU A 130 19.36 -4.81 -3.17
C GLU A 130 19.11 -4.10 -4.50
N LEU A 131 18.27 -4.69 -5.36
CA LEU A 131 17.96 -4.18 -6.69
C LEU A 131 16.45 -4.17 -6.95
N LEU A 132 15.99 -3.24 -7.78
CA LEU A 132 14.59 -3.17 -8.21
C LEU A 132 14.11 -4.49 -8.84
N GLU A 133 14.95 -5.14 -9.65
CA GLU A 133 14.62 -6.41 -10.31
C GLU A 133 14.41 -7.56 -9.32
N VAL A 134 15.12 -7.54 -8.18
CA VAL A 134 14.91 -8.52 -7.10
C VAL A 134 13.54 -8.32 -6.47
N LEU A 135 13.15 -7.07 -6.20
CA LEU A 135 11.81 -6.74 -5.71
C LEU A 135 10.72 -7.19 -6.69
N LYS A 136 10.87 -6.88 -7.98
CA LYS A 136 9.90 -7.30 -9.03
C LYS A 136 9.76 -8.81 -9.10
N SER A 137 10.89 -9.52 -9.09
CA SER A 137 10.93 -10.98 -9.16
C SER A 137 10.26 -11.63 -7.95
N ARG A 138 10.56 -11.16 -6.73
CA ARG A 138 9.95 -11.68 -5.51
C ARG A 138 8.46 -11.37 -5.40
N LEU A 139 8.04 -10.18 -5.86
CA LEU A 139 6.62 -9.84 -5.96
C LEU A 139 5.90 -10.79 -6.91
N LYS A 140 6.49 -11.04 -8.08
CA LYS A 140 5.95 -11.99 -9.05
C LYS A 140 5.84 -13.39 -8.44
N GLU A 141 6.92 -13.93 -7.87
CA GLU A 141 6.91 -15.26 -7.25
C GLU A 141 5.87 -15.41 -6.12
N THR A 142 5.66 -14.37 -5.31
CA THR A 142 4.77 -14.44 -4.15
C THR A 142 3.30 -14.26 -4.53
N PHE A 143 3.01 -13.44 -5.53
CA PHE A 143 1.64 -13.04 -5.89
C PHE A 143 1.15 -13.63 -7.22
N GLU A 144 2.02 -14.25 -8.02
CA GLU A 144 1.64 -15.04 -9.20
C GLU A 144 1.12 -16.41 -8.73
N PRO A 145 -0.17 -16.74 -8.92
CA PRO A 145 -0.65 -18.08 -8.63
C PRO A 145 0.10 -19.10 -9.51
N PRO A 146 0.44 -20.30 -9.00
CA PRO A 146 1.04 -21.35 -9.81
C PRO A 146 0.23 -21.55 -11.09
N ARG A 147 0.87 -21.51 -12.26
CA ARG A 147 0.18 -21.66 -13.56
C ARG A 147 -0.76 -22.86 -13.61
N ALA A 148 -0.40 -23.95 -12.93
CA ALA A 148 -1.23 -25.14 -12.78
C ALA A 148 -2.53 -24.87 -12.00
N GLU A 149 -2.45 -24.10 -10.92
CA GLU A 149 -3.60 -23.70 -10.10
C GLU A 149 -4.51 -22.73 -10.85
N SER A 150 -3.94 -21.70 -11.49
CA SER A 150 -4.69 -20.78 -12.35
C SER A 150 -5.43 -21.54 -13.45
N ARG A 151 -4.74 -22.46 -14.15
CA ARG A 151 -5.35 -23.34 -15.16
C ARG A 151 -6.44 -24.23 -14.59
N ALA A 152 -6.23 -24.83 -13.42
CA ALA A 152 -7.23 -25.69 -12.77
C ALA A 152 -8.49 -24.90 -12.39
N ARG A 153 -8.33 -23.68 -11.87
CA ARG A 153 -9.46 -22.78 -11.54
C ARG A 153 -10.20 -22.33 -12.79
N SER A 154 -9.50 -21.93 -13.85
CA SER A 154 -10.14 -21.60 -15.13
C SER A 154 -10.92 -22.80 -15.70
N ALA A 155 -10.32 -24.00 -15.68
CA ALA A 155 -10.99 -25.22 -16.13
C ALA A 155 -12.24 -25.50 -15.28
N LEU A 156 -12.15 -25.37 -13.95
CA LEU A 156 -13.29 -25.54 -13.04
C LEU A 156 -14.43 -24.57 -13.35
N LEU A 157 -14.12 -23.28 -13.57
CA LEU A 157 -15.12 -22.26 -13.88
C LEU A 157 -15.79 -22.47 -15.25
N THR A 158 -15.11 -23.15 -16.18
CA THR A 158 -15.70 -23.51 -17.48
C THR A 158 -16.59 -24.76 -17.43
N LEU A 159 -16.48 -25.59 -16.38
CA LEU A 159 -17.29 -26.80 -16.23
C LEU A 159 -18.74 -26.45 -15.92
N LYS A 160 -19.67 -26.88 -16.77
CA LYS A 160 -21.11 -26.84 -16.51
C LYS A 160 -21.58 -28.19 -15.96
N GLN A 161 -22.50 -28.16 -15.00
CA GLN A 161 -23.04 -29.38 -14.35
C GLN A 161 -23.70 -30.36 -15.36
N GLY A 162 -24.32 -29.85 -16.44
CA GLY A 162 -24.99 -30.70 -17.42
C GLY A 162 -26.14 -31.50 -16.78
N LYS A 163 -26.34 -32.75 -17.20
CA LYS A 163 -27.36 -33.67 -16.64
C LYS A 163 -26.80 -34.63 -15.57
N ARG A 164 -25.61 -34.36 -15.03
CA ARG A 164 -24.97 -35.26 -14.06
C ARG A 164 -25.59 -35.06 -12.68
N ASP A 165 -25.92 -36.18 -12.04
CA ASP A 165 -26.35 -36.23 -10.65
C ASP A 165 -25.18 -35.86 -9.72
N VAL A 166 -25.49 -35.32 -8.54
CA VAL A 166 -24.50 -34.84 -7.56
C VAL A 166 -23.58 -35.98 -7.10
N HIS A 167 -24.09 -37.21 -7.01
CA HIS A 167 -23.31 -38.39 -6.67
C HIS A 167 -22.28 -38.81 -7.73
N ALA A 168 -22.38 -38.29 -8.96
CA ALA A 168 -21.39 -38.54 -10.02
C ALA A 168 -20.13 -37.67 -9.89
N TYR A 169 -20.08 -36.78 -8.89
CA TYR A 169 -18.95 -35.90 -8.59
C TYR A 169 -18.17 -36.30 -7.31
N ALA A 170 -18.58 -37.38 -6.65
CA ALA A 170 -17.97 -37.90 -5.43
C ALA A 170 -16.75 -38.78 -5.70
#